data_AF-A0A7S3DTJ7-F1
#
_entry.id   AF-A0A7S3DTJ7-F1
#
_cell.length_a   1.000
_cell.length_b   1.000
_cell.length_c   1.000
_cell.angle_alpha   90.00
_cell.angle_beta   90.00
_cell.angle_gamma   90.00
#
_symmetry.space_group_name_H-M   'P 1'
#
loop_
_entity.id
_entity.type
_entity.pdbx_description
1 polymer ?
#
loop_
_entity_poly.entity_id
_entity_poly.type
_entity_poly.pdbx_seq_one_letter_code
_entity_poly.pdbx_strand_id
1 'polypeptide(L)'
;MTEKPKRPMTAYNFFFQAQRQMLLQHLPGRAGGRKPRNSHGKLGFAEMARFISAQWKQTTMEQRAPLQQLAAQDKQRYQREMAHWKQQQREREQEREREQKQTQNHQSHSTCQNNVMDTHFPVSMPTAMTCTNTTPLENAATLLLQQRIDSSAMSSQAMLATFASSSWGGQQV
;
A
#
# COMPACT_ATOMS: atom_id res chain seq x y z
N MET A 1 -13.52 -10.00 -5.85
CA MET A 1 -12.66 -8.84 -5.54
C MET A 1 -11.51 -9.31 -4.66
N THR A 2 -10.27 -9.32 -5.15
CA THR A 2 -9.12 -9.69 -4.31
C THR A 2 -8.72 -8.48 -3.45
N GLU A 3 -9.13 -8.48 -2.19
CA GLU A 3 -8.79 -7.42 -1.25
C GLU A 3 -7.28 -7.38 -0.99
N LYS A 4 -6.80 -6.20 -0.57
CA LYS A 4 -5.40 -6.03 -0.16
C LYS A 4 -5.12 -6.92 1.06
N PRO A 5 -4.08 -7.78 1.03
CA PRO A 5 -3.76 -8.64 2.16
C PRO A 5 -3.53 -7.85 3.45
N LYS A 6 -4.04 -8.41 4.55
CA LYS A 6 -3.94 -7.79 5.88
C LYS A 6 -2.54 -7.92 6.45
N ARG A 7 -2.10 -6.92 7.23
CA ARG A 7 -0.77 -6.87 7.83
C ARG A 7 -0.50 -8.13 8.69
N PRO A 8 0.75 -8.60 8.75
CA PRO A 8 1.07 -9.78 9.54
C PRO A 8 0.94 -9.50 11.03
N MET A 9 0.61 -10.53 11.78
CA MET A 9 0.52 -10.54 13.23
C MET A 9 1.90 -10.69 13.86
N THR A 10 2.13 -9.90 14.91
CA THR A 10 3.34 -9.99 15.73
C THR A 10 3.17 -11.07 16.81
N ALA A 11 4.27 -11.48 17.43
CA ALA A 11 4.24 -12.43 18.55
C ALA A 11 3.34 -11.93 19.70
N TYR A 12 3.38 -10.62 19.98
CA TYR A 12 2.50 -9.99 20.95
C TYR A 12 1.02 -10.08 20.56
N ASN A 13 0.67 -9.96 19.28
CA ASN A 13 -0.73 -10.05 18.83
C ASN A 13 -1.29 -11.46 19.07
N PHE A 14 -0.49 -12.52 18.84
CA PHE A 14 -0.89 -13.89 19.15
C PHE A 14 -1.07 -14.10 20.66
N PHE A 15 -0.12 -13.61 21.47
CA PHE A 15 -0.25 -13.61 22.93
C PHE A 15 -1.51 -12.90 23.41
N PHE A 16 -1.77 -11.71 22.87
CA PHE A 16 -2.92 -10.90 23.23
C PHE A 16 -4.23 -11.61 22.91
N GLN A 17 -4.34 -12.25 21.74
CA GLN A 17 -5.53 -13.02 21.38
C GLN A 17 -5.78 -14.19 22.32
N ALA A 18 -4.75 -14.99 22.60
CA ALA A 18 -4.85 -16.14 23.50
C ALA A 18 -5.25 -15.69 24.93
N GLN A 19 -4.56 -14.68 25.46
CA GLN A 19 -4.83 -14.19 26.81
C GLN A 19 -6.21 -13.53 26.90
N ARG A 20 -6.61 -12.77 25.87
CA ARG A 20 -7.97 -12.21 25.80
C ARG A 20 -9.01 -13.31 25.81
N GLN A 21 -8.85 -14.37 25.02
CA GLN A 21 -9.80 -15.48 24.99
C GLN A 21 -9.90 -16.15 26.37
N MET A 22 -8.77 -16.37 27.03
CA MET A 22 -8.75 -16.91 28.39
C MET A 22 -9.49 -16.04 29.40
N LEU A 23 -9.27 -14.72 29.38
CA LEU A 23 -9.97 -13.78 30.27
C LEU A 23 -11.49 -13.75 30.02
N LEU A 24 -11.92 -13.79 28.74
CA LEU A 24 -13.34 -13.78 28.42
C LEU A 24 -14.05 -15.07 28.83
N GLN A 25 -13.32 -16.21 28.86
CA GLN A 25 -13.87 -17.48 29.29
C GLN A 25 -14.01 -17.56 30.81
N HIS A 26 -12.99 -17.17 31.56
CA HIS A 26 -12.93 -17.39 33.01
C HIS A 26 -13.59 -16.29 33.85
N LEU A 27 -13.76 -15.08 33.34
CA LEU A 27 -14.42 -14.04 34.12
C LEU A 27 -15.94 -14.14 34.09
N PRO A 28 -16.60 -14.04 35.27
CA PRO A 28 -18.04 -13.89 35.33
C PRO A 28 -18.43 -12.59 34.64
N GLY A 29 -19.56 -12.60 33.92
CA GLY A 29 -20.13 -11.36 33.39
C GLY A 29 -20.42 -10.39 34.52
N ARG A 30 -20.23 -9.08 34.26
CA ARG A 30 -20.49 -8.05 35.27
C ARG A 30 -21.97 -8.15 35.67
N ALA A 31 -22.24 -8.56 36.91
CA ALA A 31 -23.60 -8.60 37.45
C ALA A 31 -24.03 -7.16 37.75
N GLY A 32 -25.09 -6.69 37.09
CA GLY A 32 -25.68 -5.37 37.33
C GLY A 32 -25.11 -4.24 36.46
N GLY A 33 -25.73 -4.01 35.31
CA GLY A 33 -25.48 -2.83 34.47
C GLY A 33 -25.72 -3.09 32.98
N ARG A 34 -26.31 -2.11 32.27
CA ARG A 34 -26.46 -2.20 30.80
C ARG A 34 -25.08 -2.38 30.16
N LYS A 35 -24.91 -3.44 29.37
CA LYS A 35 -23.66 -3.66 28.62
C LYS A 35 -23.45 -2.50 27.65
N PRO A 36 -22.29 -1.82 27.65
CA PRO A 36 -21.93 -0.94 26.54
C PRO A 36 -22.04 -1.73 25.24
N ARG A 37 -22.68 -1.16 24.21
CA ARG A 37 -22.95 -1.80 22.90
C ARG A 37 -21.72 -2.45 22.27
N ASN A 38 -20.52 -2.00 22.66
CA ASN A 38 -19.24 -2.36 22.06
C ASN A 38 -18.28 -3.08 23.04
N SER A 39 -18.77 -3.58 24.18
CA SER A 39 -17.95 -4.31 25.16
C SER A 39 -18.52 -5.69 25.43
N HIS A 40 -17.65 -6.64 25.79
CA HIS A 40 -18.07 -8.02 26.05
C HIS A 40 -18.89 -8.18 27.36
N GLY A 41 -19.18 -7.10 28.08
CA GLY A 41 -20.00 -7.11 29.30
C GLY A 41 -19.38 -7.84 30.49
N LYS A 42 -18.13 -8.30 30.38
CA LYS A 42 -17.36 -8.99 31.43
C LYS A 42 -16.26 -8.09 32.00
N LEU A 43 -15.35 -7.64 31.12
CA LEU A 43 -14.28 -6.66 31.41
C LEU A 43 -14.22 -5.58 30.34
N GLY A 44 -13.84 -4.38 30.74
CA GLY A 44 -13.49 -3.32 29.79
C GLY A 44 -12.26 -3.68 28.98
N PHE A 45 -12.20 -3.28 27.70
CA PHE A 45 -11.03 -3.52 26.84
C PHE A 45 -9.74 -2.95 27.47
N ALA A 46 -9.83 -1.76 28.08
CA ALA A 46 -8.69 -1.10 28.71
C ALA A 46 -8.11 -1.90 29.88
N GLU A 47 -8.96 -2.49 30.73
CA GLU A 47 -8.50 -3.31 31.87
C GLU A 47 -7.81 -4.59 31.39
N MET A 48 -8.41 -5.28 30.41
CA MET A 48 -7.78 -6.45 29.79
C MET A 48 -6.43 -6.09 29.17
N ALA A 49 -6.35 -4.98 28.43
CA ALA A 49 -5.10 -4.56 27.79
C ALA A 49 -3.99 -4.25 28.81
N ARG A 50 -4.34 -3.61 29.95
CA ARG A 50 -3.40 -3.38 31.06
C ARG A 50 -2.91 -4.70 31.66
N PHE A 51 -3.82 -5.65 31.93
CA PHE A 51 -3.44 -6.96 32.47
C PHE A 51 -2.52 -7.73 31.50
N ILE A 52 -2.91 -7.82 30.22
CA ILE A 52 -2.14 -8.54 29.20
C ILE A 52 -0.77 -7.91 28.99
N SER A 53 -0.69 -6.57 28.96
CA SER A 53 0.61 -5.89 28.82
C SER A 53 1.54 -6.10 30.02
N ALA A 54 1.00 -6.18 31.24
CA ALA A 54 1.78 -6.53 32.42
C ALA A 54 2.28 -7.98 32.37
N GLN A 55 1.41 -8.93 31.98
CA GLN A 55 1.78 -10.33 31.79
C GLN A 55 2.85 -10.51 30.72
N TRP A 56 2.72 -9.81 29.58
CA TRP A 56 3.70 -9.88 28.51
C TRP A 56 5.10 -9.49 28.98
N LYS A 57 5.22 -8.44 29.82
CA LYS A 57 6.52 -8.01 30.38
C LYS A 57 7.16 -9.09 31.28
N GLN A 58 6.35 -9.91 31.94
CA GLN A 58 6.80 -11.00 32.82
C GLN A 58 7.16 -12.27 32.05
N THR A 59 6.60 -12.48 30.85
CA THR A 59 6.89 -13.64 30.00
C THR A 59 8.37 -13.71 29.62
N THR A 60 9.00 -14.87 29.82
CA THR A 60 10.42 -15.11 29.49
C THR A 60 10.62 -15.27 27.98
N MET A 61 11.88 -15.16 27.50
CA MET A 61 12.18 -15.36 26.08
C MET A 61 11.83 -16.77 25.58
N GLU A 62 11.97 -17.79 26.43
CA GLU A 62 11.60 -19.17 26.10
C GLU A 62 10.10 -19.32 25.86
N GLN A 63 9.27 -18.74 26.73
CA GLN A 63 7.82 -18.73 26.57
C GLN A 63 7.38 -17.92 25.34
N ARG A 64 8.18 -16.91 24.94
CA ARG A 64 7.95 -16.11 23.73
C ARG A 64 8.41 -16.80 22.44
N ALA A 65 9.32 -17.77 22.51
CA ALA A 65 9.87 -18.46 21.34
C ALA A 65 8.80 -19.09 20.42
N PRO A 66 7.81 -19.87 20.91
CA PRO A 66 6.76 -20.40 20.04
C PRO A 66 5.90 -19.28 19.41
N LEU A 67 5.66 -18.18 20.12
CA LEU A 67 4.92 -17.03 19.59
C LEU A 67 5.70 -16.27 18.51
N GLN A 68 7.03 -16.20 18.65
CA GLN A 68 7.91 -15.65 17.62
C GLN A 68 7.93 -16.51 16.36
N GLN A 69 7.91 -17.83 16.50
CA GLN A 69 7.80 -18.76 15.36
C GLN A 69 6.47 -18.56 14.62
N LEU A 70 5.35 -18.47 15.33
CA LEU A 70 4.04 -18.16 14.72
C LEU A 70 4.05 -16.81 13.98
N ALA A 71 4.67 -15.78 14.57
CA ALA A 71 4.82 -14.47 13.92
C ALA A 71 5.69 -14.53 12.66
N ALA A 72 6.75 -15.34 12.66
CA ALA A 72 7.59 -15.55 11.48
C ALA A 72 6.82 -16.25 10.36
N GLN A 73 6.03 -17.28 10.67
CA GLN A 73 5.15 -17.95 9.71
C GLN A 73 4.10 -16.98 9.13
N ASP A 74 3.50 -16.15 9.97
CA ASP A 74 2.51 -15.15 9.57
C ASP A 74 3.11 -14.07 8.65
N LYS A 75 4.35 -13.66 8.94
CA LYS A 75 5.13 -12.77 8.06
C LYS A 75 5.36 -13.39 6.69
N GLN A 76 5.69 -14.68 6.61
CA GLN A 76 5.85 -15.40 5.35
C GLN A 76 4.53 -15.48 4.57
N ARG A 77 3.40 -15.76 5.24
CA ARG A 77 2.07 -15.71 4.62
C ARG A 77 1.84 -14.35 3.97
N TYR A 78 2.02 -13.27 4.74
CA TYR A 78 1.82 -11.91 4.24
C TYR A 78 2.71 -11.58 3.04
N GLN A 79 3.98 -12.00 3.05
CA GLN A 79 4.89 -11.79 1.93
C GLN A 79 4.39 -12.47 0.65
N ARG A 80 3.94 -13.74 0.75
CA ARG A 80 3.38 -14.48 -0.40
C ARG A 80 2.12 -13.81 -0.94
N GLU A 81 1.16 -13.51 -0.07
CA GLU A 81 -0.10 -12.87 -0.44
C GLU A 81 0.14 -11.48 -1.05
N MET A 82 1.07 -10.70 -0.49
CA MET A 82 1.41 -9.37 -0.96
C MET A 82 2.12 -9.38 -2.31
N ALA A 83 2.99 -10.37 -2.56
CA ALA A 83 3.60 -10.56 -3.87
C ALA A 83 2.54 -10.84 -4.93
N HIS A 84 1.61 -11.75 -4.63
CA HIS A 84 0.49 -12.08 -5.51
C HIS A 84 -0.44 -10.88 -5.75
N TRP A 85 -0.79 -10.14 -4.69
CA TRP A 85 -1.61 -8.94 -4.81
C TRP A 85 -0.93 -7.87 -5.68
N LYS A 86 0.37 -7.61 -5.47
CA LYS A 86 1.15 -6.67 -6.29
C LYS A 86 1.19 -7.08 -7.76
N GLN A 87 1.36 -8.38 -8.03
CA GLN A 87 1.34 -8.89 -9.41
C GLN A 87 -0.01 -8.61 -10.08
N GLN A 88 -1.11 -8.95 -9.42
CA GLN A 88 -2.44 -8.67 -9.95
C GLN A 88 -2.73 -7.17 -10.13
N GLN A 89 -2.20 -6.31 -9.25
CA GLN A 89 -2.34 -4.86 -9.44
C GLN A 89 -1.62 -4.39 -10.71
N ARG A 90 -0.41 -4.90 -10.98
CA ARG A 90 0.33 -4.58 -12.21
C ARG A 90 -0.42 -5.06 -13.45
N GLU A 91 -0.97 -6.27 -13.41
CA GLU A 91 -1.74 -6.83 -14.54
C GLU A 91 -2.99 -6.00 -14.84
N ARG A 92 -3.75 -5.63 -13.80
CA ARG A 92 -4.92 -4.75 -13.94
C ARG A 92 -4.57 -3.37 -14.48
N GLU A 93 -3.41 -2.84 -14.10
CA GLU A 93 -2.93 -1.57 -14.63
C GLU A 93 -2.55 -1.66 -16.11
N GLN A 94 -1.82 -2.72 -16.49
CA GLN A 94 -1.48 -2.96 -17.89
C GLN A 94 -2.72 -3.20 -18.77
N GLU A 95 -3.73 -3.91 -18.27
CA GLU A 95 -4.98 -4.14 -18.98
C GLU A 95 -5.71 -2.82 -19.23
N ARG A 96 -5.88 -1.99 -18.20
CA ARG A 96 -6.45 -0.64 -18.32
C ARG A 96 -5.70 0.23 -19.34
N GLU A 97 -4.37 0.18 -19.34
CA GLU A 97 -3.55 0.91 -20.31
C GLU A 97 -3.74 0.40 -21.74
N ARG A 98 -3.87 -0.92 -21.94
CA ARG A 98 -4.13 -1.53 -23.25
C ARG A 98 -5.51 -1.14 -23.77
N GLU A 99 -6.53 -1.18 -22.92
CA GLU A 99 -7.88 -0.75 -23.26
C GLU A 99 -7.92 0.73 -23.66
N GLN A 100 -7.24 1.61 -22.91
CA GLN A 100 -7.13 3.03 -23.26
C GLN A 100 -6.43 3.27 -24.61
N LYS A 101 -5.35 2.52 -24.90
CA LYS A 101 -4.67 2.60 -26.21
C LYS A 101 -5.55 2.08 -27.35
N GLN A 102 -6.32 1.03 -27.12
CA GLN A 102 -7.24 0.48 -28.12
C GLN A 102 -8.38 1.47 -28.43
N THR A 103 -9.00 2.07 -27.42
CA THR A 103 -10.07 3.07 -27.61
C THR A 103 -9.54 4.33 -28.31
N GLN A 104 -8.34 4.78 -27.97
CA GLN A 104 -7.69 5.92 -28.63
C GLN A 104 -7.35 5.64 -30.10
N ASN A 105 -6.86 4.43 -30.42
CA ASN A 105 -6.58 4.03 -31.80
C ASN A 105 -7.87 3.88 -32.64
N HIS A 106 -8.95 3.33 -32.07
CA HIS A 106 -10.25 3.21 -32.74
C HIS A 106 -10.91 4.58 -32.98
N GLN A 107 -10.80 5.52 -32.03
CA GLN A 107 -11.24 6.91 -32.22
C GLN A 107 -10.43 7.62 -33.30
N SER A 108 -9.12 7.36 -33.38
CA SER A 108 -8.26 7.95 -34.40
C SER A 108 -8.61 7.44 -35.81
N HIS A 109 -8.88 6.14 -35.98
CA HIS A 109 -9.31 5.57 -37.28
C HIS A 109 -10.72 6.00 -37.71
N SER A 110 -11.66 6.15 -36.76
CA SER A 110 -13.02 6.64 -37.02
C SER A 110 -13.06 8.14 -37.38
N THR A 111 -12.22 8.96 -36.73
CA THR A 111 -12.15 10.41 -37.00
C THR A 111 -11.54 10.72 -38.37
N CYS A 112 -10.74 9.81 -38.95
CA CYS A 112 -10.19 9.98 -40.31
C CYS A 112 -11.21 9.69 -41.43
N GLN A 113 -12.25 8.89 -41.17
CA GLN A 113 -13.26 8.51 -42.18
C GLN A 113 -14.42 9.52 -42.28
N ASN A 114 -14.62 10.36 -41.26
CA ASN A 114 -15.67 11.39 -41.26
C ASN A 114 -15.24 12.74 -41.86
N ASN A 115 -14.08 12.81 -42.52
CA ASN A 115 -13.66 13.96 -43.34
C ASN A 115 -13.76 13.66 -44.85
N VAL A 116 -14.77 12.89 -45.26
CA VAL A 116 -15.24 12.89 -46.65
C VAL A 116 -16.08 14.17 -46.84
N MET A 117 -15.39 15.23 -47.26
CA MET A 117 -15.88 16.39 -48.04
C MET A 117 -17.36 16.77 -47.84
N ASP A 118 -17.64 17.62 -46.85
CA ASP A 118 -18.76 18.55 -46.97
C ASP A 118 -18.27 19.81 -47.68
N THR A 119 -18.21 19.74 -49.01
CA THR A 119 -18.01 20.92 -49.88
C THR A 119 -19.34 21.66 -50.02
N HIS A 120 -19.73 22.39 -48.98
CA HIS A 120 -20.61 23.54 -49.15
C HIS A 120 -19.87 24.79 -48.72
N PHE A 121 -19.77 25.72 -49.67
CA PHE A 121 -19.07 26.99 -49.60
C PHE A 121 -20.07 28.05 -49.08
N PRO A 122 -20.03 28.51 -47.82
CA PRO A 122 -20.79 29.68 -47.42
C PRO A 122 -19.96 30.94 -47.71
N VAL A 123 -20.33 31.66 -48.77
CA VAL A 123 -19.96 33.08 -48.90
C VAL A 123 -20.72 33.85 -47.82
N SER A 124 -20.05 34.21 -46.72
CA SER A 124 -20.31 35.49 -46.04
C SER A 124 -19.22 35.78 -45.02
N MET A 125 -18.61 36.96 -45.14
CA MET A 125 -17.61 37.48 -44.19
C MET A 125 -18.29 37.95 -42.89
N PRO A 126 -17.69 37.71 -41.71
CA PRO A 126 -17.91 38.55 -40.55
C PRO A 126 -16.75 39.54 -40.37
N THR A 127 -17.11 40.82 -40.47
CA THR A 127 -16.26 41.97 -40.12
C THR A 127 -16.22 42.15 -38.60
N ALA A 128 -15.05 42.63 -38.14
CA ALA A 128 -14.80 43.37 -36.90
C ALA A 128 -14.44 42.61 -35.61
N MET A 129 -13.23 42.95 -35.17
CA MET A 129 -12.62 42.74 -33.86
C MET A 129 -13.35 43.53 -32.76
N THR A 130 -13.75 42.85 -31.69
CA THR A 130 -13.93 43.47 -30.37
C THR A 130 -13.42 42.51 -29.30
N CYS A 131 -12.16 42.70 -28.92
CA CYS A 131 -11.54 42.07 -27.76
C CYS A 131 -11.79 42.97 -26.54
N THR A 132 -12.77 42.60 -25.70
CA THR A 132 -12.91 43.16 -24.34
C THR A 132 -12.42 42.15 -23.32
N ASN A 133 -11.34 42.54 -22.65
CA ASN A 133 -10.76 42.06 -21.40
C ASN A 133 -11.55 41.01 -20.60
N THR A 134 -10.89 39.88 -20.31
CA THR A 134 -10.90 39.28 -18.96
C THR A 134 -9.53 38.66 -18.70
N THR A 135 -8.80 39.34 -17.82
CA THR A 135 -7.64 38.96 -17.01
C THR A 135 -7.32 37.46 -16.89
N PRO A 136 -6.08 37.05 -17.19
CA PRO A 136 -5.43 35.87 -16.62
C PRO A 136 -4.42 36.32 -15.56
N LEU A 137 -4.79 36.24 -14.28
CA LEU A 137 -3.86 36.44 -13.18
C LEU A 137 -4.15 35.39 -12.11
N GLU A 138 -3.68 34.17 -12.36
CA GLU A 138 -3.24 33.22 -11.33
C GLU A 138 -2.67 31.98 -12.00
N ASN A 139 -1.42 32.08 -12.46
CA ASN A 139 -0.58 30.93 -12.83
C ASN A 139 0.91 31.27 -12.65
N ALA A 140 1.25 31.90 -11.52
CA ALA A 140 2.64 32.19 -11.14
C ALA A 140 2.99 31.75 -9.71
N ALA A 141 2.26 30.79 -9.15
CA ALA A 141 2.54 30.23 -7.83
C ALA A 141 2.30 28.72 -7.79
N THR A 142 3.04 27.95 -8.60
CA THR A 142 3.35 26.53 -8.31
C THR A 142 4.50 26.02 -9.17
N LEU A 143 5.49 26.87 -9.42
CA LEU A 143 6.76 26.47 -10.03
C LEU A 143 7.89 26.87 -9.10
N LEU A 144 7.87 26.36 -7.86
CA LEU A 144 9.01 26.29 -6.93
C LEU A 144 8.69 25.40 -5.71
N LEU A 145 8.48 24.09 -5.92
CA LEU A 145 8.78 23.09 -4.89
C LEU A 145 9.05 21.69 -5.48
N GLN A 146 9.97 21.61 -6.46
CA GLN A 146 10.57 20.32 -6.83
C GLN A 146 12.06 20.46 -7.15
N GLN A 147 12.80 20.97 -6.17
CA GLN A 147 14.20 20.67 -5.89
C GLN A 147 14.26 20.70 -4.36
N ARG A 148 14.73 19.72 -3.58
CA ARG A 148 15.78 18.73 -3.77
C ARG A 148 15.70 17.77 -2.56
N ILE A 149 15.00 16.65 -2.70
CA ILE A 149 15.23 15.46 -1.86
C ILE A 149 15.29 14.30 -2.84
N ASP A 150 16.49 14.04 -3.34
CA ASP A 150 16.99 12.74 -3.83
C ASP A 150 18.34 12.97 -4.55
N SER A 151 19.35 13.34 -3.77
CA SER A 151 20.77 13.11 -4.15
C SER A 151 21.51 12.33 -3.05
N SER A 152 20.79 11.51 -2.28
CA SER A 152 21.36 10.61 -1.27
C SER A 152 21.29 9.12 -1.68
N ALA A 153 20.72 8.81 -2.86
CA ALA A 153 20.47 7.42 -3.27
C ALA A 153 21.30 6.95 -4.50
N MET A 154 22.44 7.58 -4.80
CA MET A 154 23.41 7.06 -5.79
C MET A 154 24.87 7.13 -5.33
N SER A 155 25.14 6.74 -4.08
CA SER A 155 26.53 6.47 -3.65
C SER A 155 26.62 5.32 -2.65
N SER A 156 26.02 4.17 -2.99
CA SER A 156 26.30 2.91 -2.26
C SER A 156 26.38 1.67 -3.16
N GLN A 157 26.34 1.83 -4.49
CA GLN A 157 26.60 0.72 -5.42
C GLN A 157 28.06 0.67 -5.94
N ALA A 158 28.96 1.52 -5.43
CA ALA A 158 30.35 1.61 -5.93
C ALA A 158 31.44 1.18 -4.93
N MET A 159 31.13 0.40 -3.88
CA MET A 159 32.14 -0.08 -2.91
C MET A 159 31.89 -1.51 -2.41
N LEU A 160 31.40 -2.42 -3.24
CA LEU A 160 31.45 -3.87 -2.98
C LEU A 160 31.91 -4.66 -4.23
N ALA A 161 32.82 -4.08 -4.99
CA ALA A 161 33.44 -4.73 -6.16
C ALA A 161 34.96 -4.90 -6.00
N THR A 162 35.46 -5.07 -4.76
CA THR A 162 36.90 -5.25 -4.50
C THR A 162 37.23 -6.28 -3.42
N PHE A 163 36.39 -7.31 -3.24
CA PHE A 163 36.73 -8.44 -2.34
C PHE A 163 36.39 -9.82 -2.91
N ALA A 164 36.55 -9.98 -4.22
CA ALA A 164 36.53 -11.28 -4.89
C ALA A 164 37.92 -11.57 -5.48
N SER A 165 38.93 -11.69 -4.61
CA SER A 165 40.21 -12.32 -4.97
C SER A 165 40.91 -12.84 -3.72
N SER A 166 40.35 -13.86 -3.09
CA SER A 166 41.08 -14.69 -2.13
C SER A 166 40.45 -16.07 -2.04
N SER A 167 41.29 -17.08 -2.25
CA SER A 167 41.10 -18.47 -1.82
C SER A 167 40.34 -19.42 -2.76
N TRP A 168 40.87 -19.65 -3.96
CA TRP A 168 40.78 -20.95 -4.63
C TRP A 168 42.18 -21.35 -5.12
N GLY A 169 42.79 -22.32 -4.46
CA GLY A 169 44.13 -22.81 -4.79
C GLY A 169 44.66 -23.79 -3.76
N GLY A 170 43.87 -24.80 -3.41
CA GLY A 170 44.33 -25.96 -2.64
C GLY A 170 45.35 -26.74 -3.46
N GLN A 171 46.58 -26.80 -2.98
CA GLN A 171 47.68 -27.54 -3.58
C GLN A 171 47.61 -29.02 -3.19
N GLN A 172 47.93 -29.85 -4.18
CA GLN A 172 47.89 -31.30 -4.21
C GLN A 172 48.97 -31.95 -3.32
N VAL A 173 48.61 -33.16 -2.86
CA VAL A 173 49.39 -34.39 -2.57
C VAL A 173 50.89 -34.25 -2.32
#